data_AF-M8D4G3-F1
#
_entry.id   AF-M8D4G3-F1
#
_cell.length_a   1.000
_cell.length_b   1.000
_cell.length_c   1.000
_cell.angle_alpha   90.00
_cell.angle_beta   90.00
_cell.angle_gamma   90.00
#
_symmetry.space_group_name_H-M   'P 1'
#
loop_
_entity.id
_entity.type
_entity.pdbx_description
1 polymer ?
#
loop_
_entity_poly.entity_id
_entity_poly.type
_entity_poly.pdbx_seq_one_letter_code
_entity_poly.pdbx_strand_id
1 'polypeptide(L)'
;MSKSENTLPFFFWSSKMLYTKFYTSSLEDDINYKTNLNIALVVKNILNNFESFFNQLDDTQKKELLRTLIKEIQVYPSKNAKGRKIKKIEYYFNVNDLTNLVTA
;
A
#
# COMPACT_ATOMS: atom_id res chain seq x y z
N MET A 1 4.39 13.08 -61.48
CA MET A 1 3.93 12.98 -60.08
C MET A 1 3.92 11.50 -59.71
N SER A 2 4.98 10.99 -59.10
CA SER A 2 5.07 9.58 -58.68
C SER A 2 4.86 9.54 -57.17
N LYS A 3 3.72 9.01 -56.72
CA LYS A 3 3.51 8.67 -55.31
C LYS A 3 4.20 7.33 -55.09
N SER A 4 5.36 7.34 -54.44
CA SER A 4 5.98 6.11 -53.96
C SER A 4 5.12 5.53 -52.84
N GLU A 5 4.50 4.39 -53.08
CA GLU A 5 3.80 3.63 -52.05
C GLU A 5 4.82 3.12 -51.04
N ASN A 6 4.87 3.77 -49.88
CA ASN A 6 5.73 3.39 -48.76
C ASN A 6 5.20 2.11 -48.10
N THR A 7 5.50 0.96 -48.69
CA THR A 7 5.31 -0.33 -48.03
C THR A 7 6.55 -0.64 -47.19
N LEU A 8 6.40 -0.57 -45.88
CA LEU A 8 7.47 -0.96 -44.95
C LEU A 8 7.78 -2.46 -45.15
N PRO A 9 9.06 -2.87 -45.24
CA PRO A 9 9.42 -4.26 -45.50
C PRO A 9 8.81 -5.20 -44.45
N PHE A 10 8.39 -6.40 -44.86
CA PHE A 10 7.81 -7.44 -43.99
C PHE A 10 8.61 -7.68 -42.69
N PHE A 11 9.94 -7.54 -42.75
CA PHE A 11 10.83 -7.61 -41.60
C PHE A 11 10.51 -6.56 -40.50
N PHE A 12 10.08 -5.35 -40.88
CA PHE A 12 9.69 -4.31 -39.92
C PHE A 12 8.36 -4.64 -39.22
N TRP A 13 7.43 -5.31 -39.89
CA TRP A 13 6.18 -5.75 -39.26
C TRP A 13 6.40 -6.89 -38.26
N SER A 14 7.30 -7.83 -38.56
CA SER A 14 7.66 -8.92 -37.63
C SER A 14 8.28 -8.39 -36.33
N SER A 15 9.25 -7.48 -36.42
CA SER A 15 9.88 -6.87 -35.24
C SER A 15 8.88 -6.04 -34.43
N LYS A 16 7.99 -5.30 -35.09
CA LYS A 16 6.93 -4.54 -34.41
C LYS A 16 5.93 -5.47 -33.70
N MET A 17 5.52 -6.56 -34.36
CA MET A 17 4.64 -7.60 -33.78
C MET A 17 5.27 -8.27 -32.55
N LEU A 18 6.56 -8.61 -32.62
CA LEU A 18 7.29 -9.19 -31.49
C LEU A 18 7.35 -8.21 -30.32
N TYR A 19 7.75 -6.96 -30.56
CA TYR A 19 7.82 -5.94 -29.51
C TYR A 19 6.45 -5.69 -28.87
N THR A 20 5.39 -5.63 -29.66
CA THR A 20 4.03 -5.49 -29.12
C THR A 20 3.66 -6.69 -28.27
N LYS A 21 3.98 -7.91 -28.70
CA LYS A 21 3.64 -9.14 -27.97
C LYS A 21 4.37 -9.25 -26.63
N PHE A 22 5.66 -8.88 -26.58
CA PHE A 22 6.43 -8.84 -25.33
C PHE A 22 5.93 -7.75 -24.37
N TYR A 23 5.52 -6.60 -24.91
CA TYR A 23 5.00 -5.50 -24.10
C TYR A 23 3.62 -5.85 -23.54
N THR A 24 2.73 -6.45 -24.34
CA THR A 24 1.40 -6.88 -23.86
C THR A 24 1.50 -7.97 -22.81
N SER A 25 2.41 -8.94 -22.94
CA SER A 25 2.57 -9.99 -21.92
C SER A 25 3.07 -9.42 -20.59
N SER A 26 4.02 -8.48 -20.63
CA SER A 26 4.51 -7.78 -19.42
C SER A 26 3.40 -6.98 -18.73
N LEU A 27 2.57 -6.28 -19.51
CA LEU A 27 1.41 -5.57 -18.98
C LEU A 27 0.33 -6.50 -18.44
N GLU A 28 0.10 -7.64 -19.08
CA GLU A 28 -0.82 -8.67 -18.61
C GLU A 28 -0.35 -9.26 -17.28
N ASP A 29 0.95 -9.53 -17.12
CA ASP A 29 1.54 -10.00 -15.86
C ASP A 29 1.42 -8.94 -14.74
N ASP A 30 1.68 -7.66 -15.04
CA ASP A 30 1.53 -6.56 -14.09
C ASP A 30 0.07 -6.35 -13.67
N ILE A 31 -0.87 -6.46 -14.62
CA ILE A 31 -2.31 -6.39 -14.34
C ILE A 31 -2.74 -7.60 -13.52
N ASN A 32 -2.27 -8.80 -13.86
CA ASN A 32 -2.59 -10.04 -13.16
C ASN A 32 -2.04 -10.07 -11.72
N TYR A 33 -0.87 -9.50 -11.50
CA TYR A 33 -0.30 -9.29 -10.16
C TYR A 33 -1.13 -8.28 -9.35
N LYS A 34 -1.58 -7.19 -9.97
CA LYS A 34 -2.47 -6.21 -9.34
C LYS A 34 -3.88 -6.74 -9.07
N THR A 35 -4.40 -7.64 -9.89
CA THR A 35 -5.74 -8.22 -9.72
C THR A 35 -5.78 -9.43 -8.78
N ASN A 36 -4.66 -10.17 -8.61
CA ASN A 36 -4.56 -11.31 -7.68
C ASN A 36 -4.00 -10.98 -6.29
N LEU A 37 -3.61 -9.72 -6.03
CA LEU A 37 -3.51 -9.26 -4.65
C LEU A 37 -4.92 -9.27 -4.08
N ASN A 38 -5.32 -10.40 -3.51
CA ASN A 38 -6.52 -10.48 -2.71
C ASN A 38 -6.28 -9.58 -1.49
N ILE A 39 -6.63 -8.31 -1.64
CA ILE A 39 -6.38 -7.24 -0.66
C ILE A 39 -6.91 -7.69 0.69
N ALA A 40 -8.03 -8.42 0.72
CA ALA A 40 -8.56 -9.00 1.95
C ALA A 40 -7.62 -10.02 2.59
N LEU A 41 -6.94 -10.88 1.81
CA LEU A 41 -5.94 -11.83 2.30
C LEU A 41 -4.70 -11.10 2.84
N VAL A 42 -4.22 -10.08 2.12
CA VAL A 42 -3.07 -9.27 2.53
C VAL A 42 -3.37 -8.50 3.81
N VAL A 43 -4.52 -7.82 3.86
CA VAL A 43 -5.02 -7.12 5.04
C VAL A 43 -5.19 -8.10 6.20
N LYS A 44 -5.81 -9.26 5.99
CA LYS A 44 -5.95 -10.30 7.03
C LYS A 44 -4.60 -10.77 7.54
N ASN A 45 -3.62 -10.96 6.67
CA ASN A 45 -2.29 -11.39 7.07
C ASN A 45 -1.55 -10.31 7.86
N ILE A 46 -1.68 -9.04 7.45
CA ILE A 46 -1.15 -7.88 8.18
C ILE A 46 -1.81 -7.78 9.56
N LEU A 47 -3.13 -7.94 9.66
CA LEU A 47 -3.84 -7.87 10.94
C LEU A 47 -3.45 -9.02 11.87
N ASN A 48 -3.34 -10.24 11.35
CA ASN A 48 -2.95 -11.42 12.13
C ASN A 48 -1.49 -11.36 12.62
N ASN A 49 -0.61 -10.67 11.88
CA ASN A 49 0.80 -10.57 12.17
C ASN A 49 1.23 -9.11 12.38
N PHE A 50 0.34 -8.28 12.93
CA PHE A 50 0.50 -6.83 12.98
C PHE A 50 1.80 -6.40 13.66
N GLU A 51 2.19 -7.08 14.75
CA GLU A 51 3.44 -6.79 15.45
C GLU A 51 4.67 -6.99 14.56
N SER A 52 4.73 -8.12 13.83
CA SER A 52 5.83 -8.40 12.90
C SER A 52 5.86 -7.38 11.77
N PHE A 53 4.70 -7.05 11.20
CA PHE A 53 4.58 -6.04 10.16
C PHE A 53 5.04 -4.67 10.67
N PHE A 54 4.53 -4.25 11.83
CA PHE A 54 4.88 -2.97 12.44
C PHE A 54 6.38 -2.88 12.73
N ASN A 55 7.00 -3.96 13.20
CA ASN A 55 8.43 -3.99 13.48
C ASN A 55 9.31 -3.86 12.22
N GLN A 56 8.84 -4.32 11.07
CA GLN A 56 9.52 -4.19 9.78
C GLN A 56 9.50 -2.77 9.21
N LEU A 57 8.56 -1.93 9.64
CA LEU A 57 8.47 -0.54 9.18
C LEU A 57 9.62 0.32 9.73
N ASP A 58 10.07 1.27 8.93
CA ASP A 58 11.03 2.27 9.38
C ASP A 58 10.38 3.29 10.35
N ASP A 59 11.20 4.07 11.05
CA ASP A 59 10.72 5.04 12.04
C ASP A 59 9.79 6.12 11.46
N THR A 60 9.94 6.46 10.18
CA THR A 60 9.08 7.43 9.50
C THR A 60 7.72 6.81 9.20
N GLN A 61 7.72 5.60 8.63
CA GLN A 61 6.52 4.82 8.33
C GLN A 61 5.74 4.49 9.59
N LYS A 62 6.42 4.12 10.68
CA LYS A 62 5.79 3.92 12.00
C LYS A 62 5.07 5.17 12.48
N LYS A 63 5.71 6.34 12.36
CA LYS A 63 5.09 7.62 12.74
C LYS A 63 3.88 7.95 11.88
N GLU A 64 3.97 7.75 10.57
CA GLU A 64 2.84 7.99 9.67
C GLU A 64 1.67 7.06 9.98
N LEU A 65 1.91 5.75 10.17
CA LEU A 65 0.87 4.81 10.58
C LEU A 65 0.23 5.19 11.91
N LEU A 66 1.02 5.57 12.91
CA LEU A 66 0.46 5.98 14.21
C LEU A 66 -0.35 7.28 14.10
N ARG A 67 0.00 8.19 13.19
CA ARG A 67 -0.76 9.42 12.92
C ARG A 67 -2.13 9.16 12.29
N THR A 68 -2.30 8.06 11.54
CA THR A 68 -3.62 7.71 10.99
C THR A 68 -4.55 7.12 12.05
N LEU A 69 -4.01 6.55 13.12
CA LEU A 69 -4.78 5.90 14.19
C LEU A 69 -5.04 6.82 15.38
N ILE A 70 -4.02 7.57 15.79
CA ILE A 70 -4.04 8.40 17.00
C ILE A 70 -4.45 9.83 16.62
N LYS A 71 -5.56 10.27 17.20
CA LYS A 71 -6.05 11.64 17.07
C LYS A 71 -5.26 12.59 17.96
N GLU A 72 -5.10 12.24 19.23
CA GLU A 72 -4.40 13.10 20.20
C GLU A 72 -3.75 12.29 21.32
N ILE A 73 -2.60 12.74 21.80
CA ILE A 73 -1.96 12.23 23.01
C ILE A 73 -1.99 13.32 24.07
N GLN A 74 -2.84 13.14 25.08
CA GLN A 74 -2.93 14.05 26.21
C GLN A 74 -1.88 13.66 27.26
N VAL A 75 -1.06 14.62 27.66
CA VAL A 75 0.01 14.43 28.65
C VAL A 75 -0.27 15.26 29.90
N TYR A 76 0.20 14.79 31.06
CA TYR A 76 0.16 15.61 32.26
C TYR A 76 1.10 16.83 32.11
N PRO A 77 0.67 18.01 32.61
CA PRO A 77 1.53 19.19 32.59
C PRO A 77 2.78 18.91 33.42
N SER A 78 3.95 19.06 32.80
CA SER A 78 5.24 18.84 33.44
C SER A 78 6.24 19.88 32.95
N LYS A 79 7.06 20.37 33.88
CA LYS A 79 8.08 21.40 33.62
C LYS A 79 9.16 20.91 32.64
N ASN A 80 9.41 19.60 32.59
CA ASN A 80 10.48 19.00 31.78
C ASN A 80 9.92 17.93 30.84
N ALA A 81 10.38 17.92 29.58
CA ALA A 81 9.97 16.92 28.58
C ALA A 81 10.27 15.47 29.02
N LYS A 82 11.38 15.27 29.75
CA LYS A 82 11.83 13.96 30.25
C LYS A 82 10.97 13.35 31.37
N GLY A 83 10.00 14.10 31.92
CA GLY A 83 9.13 13.65 33.01
C GLY A 83 7.64 13.68 32.69
N ARG A 84 7.26 13.85 31.42
CA ARG A 84 5.85 13.86 31.01
C ARG A 84 5.29 12.44 31.05
N LYS A 85 4.23 12.25 31.83
CA LYS A 85 3.44 11.02 31.82
C LYS A 85 2.27 11.18 30.86
N ILE A 86 1.94 10.12 30.11
CA ILE A 86 0.75 10.09 29.26
C ILE A 86 -0.47 9.99 30.18
N LYS A 87 -1.43 10.90 29.98
CA LYS A 87 -2.71 10.91 30.69
C LYS A 87 -3.72 10.05 29.95
N LYS A 88 -3.83 10.26 28.63
CA LYS A 88 -4.81 9.59 27.77
C LYS A 88 -4.35 9.62 26.32
N ILE A 89 -4.68 8.59 25.56
CA ILE A 89 -4.59 8.58 24.11
C ILE A 89 -6.02 8.58 23.56
N GLU A 90 -6.31 9.49 22.64
CA GLU A 90 -7.55 9.56 21.89
C GLU A 90 -7.31 9.06 20.47
N TYR A 91 -8.13 8.12 20.02
CA TYR A 91 -8.04 7.51 18.68
C TYR A 91 -9.12 8.09 17.76
N TYR A 92 -8.92 7.96 16.44
CA TYR A 92 -9.96 8.31 15.46
C TYR A 92 -11.12 7.31 15.40
N PHE A 93 -11.01 6.19 16.11
CA PHE A 93 -12.04 5.17 16.25
C PHE A 93 -12.36 4.95 17.72
N ASN A 94 -13.56 4.46 18.00
CA ASN A 94 -13.95 4.07 19.34
C ASN A 94 -13.50 2.63 19.61
N VAL A 95 -12.69 2.45 20.64
CA VAL A 95 -12.15 1.14 21.01
C VAL A 95 -13.26 0.16 21.42
N ASN A 96 -14.37 0.67 21.97
CA ASN A 96 -15.51 -0.17 22.37
C ASN A 96 -16.21 -0.81 21.17
N ASP A 97 -16.08 -0.22 19.98
CA ASP A 97 -16.66 -0.77 18.75
C ASP A 97 -15.86 -2.00 18.29
N LEU A 98 -14.58 -2.11 18.67
CA LEU A 98 -13.73 -3.26 18.33
C LEU A 98 -14.16 -4.53 19.07
N THR A 99 -14.62 -4.41 20.32
CA THR A 99 -15.09 -5.54 21.11
C THR A 99 -16.31 -6.22 20.49
N ASN A 100 -17.19 -5.46 19.85
CA ASN A 100 -18.39 -5.99 19.20
C ASN A 100 -18.08 -6.76 17.90
N LEU A 101 -16.91 -6.52 17.30
CA LEU A 101 -16.48 -7.17 16.05
C LEU A 101 -15.80 -8.54 16.27
N VAL A 102 -15.30 -8.82 17.48
CA VAL A 102 -14.62 -10.10 17.81
C VAL A 102 -15.61 -11.17 18.28
N THR A 103 -16.79 -10.77 18.74
CA THR A 103 -17.87 -11.66 19.21
C THR A 103 -18.91 -12.04 18.14
N ALA A 104 -18.75 -11.61 16.89
CA ALA A 104 -19.67 -11.90 15.78
C ALA A 104 -19.21 -13.09 14.93
#